data_AF-A0A1Z8SLW7-F1
#
_entry.id   AF-A0A1Z8SLW7-F1
#
_cell.length_a   1.000
_cell.length_b   1.000
_cell.length_c   1.000
_cell.angle_alpha   90.00
_cell.angle_beta   90.00
_cell.angle_gamma   90.00
#
_symmetry.space_group_name_H-M   'P 1'
#
loop_
_entity.id
_entity.type
_entity.pdbx_description
1 polymer ?
#
loop_
_entity_poly.entity_id
_entity_poly.type
_entity_poly.pdbx_seq_one_letter_code
_entity_poly.pdbx_strand_id
1 'polypeptide(L)'
;MRYLLKISLILALSSSFTQAGEPIEDAFVNSGISITGGALAPAAAILDPILQQQLTASPQFNLLEIRDLDDPLMQDDAEVAVASLLGIDVDEDPSNNFDGSNLFEVTPESLDDSGEPLVLFGSGSIIAGELSAGPADLQIPGGGSLPGVLLQLTIEPGGTGAISPSIPASIPVELFDAIPAPFPFDGFPFNYDTMTQVLEFVGIVVDTDLDGDGILDAFSVEFSLSFVSCELVYPDLTGSPFRRGDFGGDGTIDLSDSINMLDYLFTGGAGPGCMDSTDIDDNGLVDIADAVLLLGYLFTGGAPPATPFDTCGEDSTIDPLECLIPHQGC
;
A
#
# COMPACT_ATOMS: atom_id res chain seq x y z
N MET A 1 32.84 15.12 -44.02
CA MET A 1 33.01 13.95 -43.14
C MET A 1 33.12 14.46 -41.71
N ARG A 2 32.16 14.06 -40.86
CA ARG A 2 32.14 14.13 -39.39
C ARG A 2 31.91 15.49 -38.72
N TYR A 3 30.62 15.76 -38.49
CA TYR A 3 30.10 16.39 -37.28
C TYR A 3 30.67 15.70 -36.04
N LEU A 4 31.06 16.46 -35.01
CA LEU A 4 31.05 16.00 -33.62
C LEU A 4 30.76 17.23 -32.74
N LEU A 5 29.50 17.26 -32.31
CA LEU A 5 28.89 18.25 -31.44
C LEU A 5 29.47 18.12 -30.02
N LYS A 6 29.68 19.27 -29.38
CA LYS A 6 29.84 19.39 -27.93
C LYS A 6 28.63 18.75 -27.25
N ILE A 7 28.84 17.78 -26.37
CA ILE A 7 27.85 17.39 -25.36
C ILE A 7 28.42 17.85 -24.03
N SER A 8 27.79 18.88 -23.48
CA SER A 8 28.03 19.38 -22.14
C SER A 8 27.59 18.32 -21.14
N LEU A 9 28.51 17.95 -20.26
CA LEU A 9 28.23 17.24 -19.02
C LEU A 9 27.36 18.15 -18.14
N ILE A 10 26.06 17.88 -18.09
CA ILE A 10 25.17 18.38 -17.04
C ILE A 10 25.04 17.22 -16.06
N LEU A 11 25.76 17.31 -14.95
CA LEU A 11 25.39 16.59 -13.73
C LEU A 11 24.06 17.24 -13.29
N ALA A 12 22.95 16.59 -13.59
CA ALA A 12 21.70 16.83 -12.88
C ALA A 12 21.78 15.99 -11.61
N LEU A 13 22.24 16.59 -10.52
CA LEU A 13 21.74 16.24 -9.20
C LEU A 13 20.31 16.79 -9.16
N SER A 14 19.35 15.98 -9.57
CA SER A 14 17.94 16.22 -9.24
C SER A 14 17.57 15.22 -8.17
N SER A 15 17.58 15.68 -6.93
CA SER A 15 16.61 15.21 -5.94
C SER A 15 15.23 15.32 -6.59
N SER A 16 14.66 14.19 -6.99
CA SER A 16 13.39 14.10 -7.68
C SER A 16 12.30 14.59 -6.75
N PHE A 17 11.89 15.85 -6.93
CA PHE A 17 10.52 16.23 -6.61
C PHE A 17 9.64 15.51 -7.65
N THR A 18 8.79 14.60 -7.19
CA THR A 18 7.79 13.90 -8.00
C THR A 18 6.69 14.89 -8.35
N GLN A 19 6.87 15.61 -9.45
CA GLN A 19 5.81 16.35 -10.11
C GLN A 19 4.98 15.35 -10.92
N ALA A 20 3.65 15.38 -10.77
CA ALA A 20 2.73 14.62 -11.61
C ALA A 20 3.10 14.75 -13.09
N GLY A 21 3.40 13.63 -13.78
CA GLY A 21 3.45 13.67 -15.26
C GLY A 21 4.34 12.71 -16.06
N GLU A 22 5.14 11.80 -15.49
CA GLU A 22 5.78 10.72 -16.29
C GLU A 22 5.75 9.40 -15.48
N PRO A 23 5.42 8.26 -16.12
CA PRO A 23 5.45 6.96 -15.45
C PRO A 23 6.85 6.59 -14.97
N ILE A 24 6.93 6.02 -13.77
CA ILE A 24 8.14 5.47 -13.16
C ILE A 24 8.22 3.99 -13.56
N GLU A 25 9.31 3.59 -14.20
CA GLU A 25 9.51 2.21 -14.70
C GLU A 25 10.31 1.32 -13.71
N ASP A 26 10.89 1.91 -12.66
CA ASP A 26 11.70 1.21 -11.65
C ASP A 26 10.85 0.63 -10.50
N ALA A 27 9.77 -0.05 -10.88
CA ALA A 27 8.75 -0.50 -9.95
C ALA A 27 8.26 -1.92 -10.21
N PHE A 28 7.68 -2.50 -9.17
CA PHE A 28 7.21 -3.87 -9.13
C PHE A 28 5.81 -3.98 -8.54
N VAL A 29 4.98 -4.82 -9.14
CA VAL A 29 3.71 -5.26 -8.56
C VAL A 29 3.84 -6.69 -8.03
N ASN A 30 3.31 -6.95 -6.83
CA ASN A 30 3.20 -8.31 -6.31
C ASN A 30 2.26 -9.12 -7.22
N SER A 31 2.82 -10.09 -7.93
CA SER A 31 2.14 -10.90 -8.93
C SER A 31 1.78 -12.30 -8.42
N GLY A 32 2.26 -12.70 -7.25
CA GLY A 32 1.96 -14.02 -6.71
C GLY A 32 2.49 -14.29 -5.32
N ILE A 33 1.82 -15.24 -4.65
CA ILE A 33 2.21 -15.80 -3.37
C ILE A 33 2.24 -17.33 -3.55
N SER A 34 3.36 -17.96 -3.25
CA SER A 34 3.50 -19.41 -3.35
C SER A 34 4.04 -20.01 -2.07
N ILE A 35 3.43 -21.11 -1.62
CA ILE A 35 3.90 -21.85 -0.46
C ILE A 35 5.12 -22.68 -0.86
N THR A 36 6.25 -22.43 -0.19
CA THR A 36 7.54 -23.06 -0.44
C THR A 36 7.95 -24.07 0.63
N GLY A 37 7.34 -24.00 1.83
CA GLY A 37 7.74 -24.82 2.98
C GLY A 37 6.75 -24.80 4.14
N GLY A 38 7.19 -25.34 5.28
CA GLY A 38 6.36 -25.54 6.48
C GLY A 38 5.39 -26.73 6.39
N ALA A 39 4.56 -26.90 7.42
CA ALA A 39 3.56 -27.95 7.53
C ALA A 39 2.49 -27.87 6.43
N LEU A 40 2.19 -26.66 5.91
CA LEU A 40 1.22 -26.46 4.83
C LEU A 40 1.77 -26.76 3.42
N ALA A 41 3.07 -26.97 3.24
CA ALA A 41 3.66 -27.24 1.91
C ALA A 41 2.98 -28.38 1.12
N PRO A 42 2.56 -29.51 1.72
CA PRO A 42 1.84 -30.56 1.00
C PRO A 42 0.48 -30.10 0.43
N ALA A 43 -0.11 -29.03 0.96
CA ALA A 43 -1.36 -28.44 0.48
C ALA A 43 -1.15 -27.31 -0.54
N ALA A 44 0.08 -26.93 -0.87
CA ALA A 44 0.39 -25.82 -1.78
C ALA A 44 -0.34 -25.93 -3.13
N ALA A 45 -0.45 -27.13 -3.71
CA ALA A 45 -1.15 -27.34 -4.98
C ALA A 45 -2.65 -26.96 -4.95
N ILE A 46 -3.26 -26.87 -3.76
CA ILE A 46 -4.64 -26.46 -3.55
C ILE A 46 -4.70 -25.01 -3.07
N LEU A 47 -3.78 -24.60 -2.20
CA LEU A 47 -3.77 -23.27 -1.58
C LEU A 47 -3.23 -22.20 -2.53
N ASP A 48 -2.16 -22.45 -3.28
CA ASP A 48 -1.54 -21.47 -4.18
C ASP A 48 -2.54 -20.91 -5.23
N PRO A 49 -3.40 -21.72 -5.89
CA PRO A 49 -4.41 -21.17 -6.79
C PRO A 49 -5.43 -20.26 -6.10
N ILE A 50 -5.76 -20.53 -4.84
CA ILE A 50 -6.69 -19.71 -4.05
C ILE A 50 -6.01 -18.39 -3.69
N LEU A 51 -4.76 -18.43 -3.22
CA LEU A 51 -3.96 -17.24 -2.93
C LEU A 51 -3.82 -16.37 -4.18
N GLN A 52 -3.51 -16.97 -5.32
CA GLN A 52 -3.44 -16.27 -6.60
C GLN A 52 -4.78 -15.64 -6.97
N GLN A 53 -5.89 -16.36 -6.79
CA GLN A 53 -7.22 -15.81 -7.05
C GLN A 53 -7.55 -14.62 -6.15
N GLN A 54 -7.19 -14.66 -4.86
CA GLN A 54 -7.39 -13.54 -3.95
C GLN A 54 -6.55 -12.32 -4.38
N LEU A 55 -5.29 -12.56 -4.77
CA LEU A 55 -4.41 -11.50 -5.24
C LEU A 55 -4.94 -10.84 -6.52
N THR A 56 -5.37 -11.63 -7.51
CA THR A 56 -5.94 -11.11 -8.77
C THR A 56 -7.31 -10.46 -8.60
N ALA A 57 -8.09 -10.85 -7.59
CA ALA A 57 -9.40 -10.26 -7.30
C ALA A 57 -9.32 -9.01 -6.40
N SER A 58 -8.13 -8.64 -5.93
CA SER A 58 -7.94 -7.49 -5.06
C SER A 58 -8.18 -6.17 -5.83
N PRO A 59 -8.92 -5.21 -5.26
CA PRO A 59 -9.09 -3.89 -5.85
C PRO A 59 -7.84 -2.99 -5.68
N GLN A 60 -6.95 -3.35 -4.76
CA GLN A 60 -5.69 -2.66 -4.50
C GLN A 60 -4.52 -3.64 -4.65
N PHE A 61 -3.42 -3.15 -5.19
CA PHE A 61 -2.21 -3.92 -5.47
C PHE A 61 -1.09 -3.49 -4.54
N ASN A 62 -0.26 -4.46 -4.13
CA ASN A 62 0.96 -4.16 -3.39
C ASN A 62 2.07 -3.84 -4.38
N LEU A 63 2.66 -2.67 -4.24
CA LEU A 63 3.64 -2.10 -5.15
C LEU A 63 4.95 -1.83 -4.41
N LEU A 64 6.06 -2.02 -5.09
CA LEU A 64 7.39 -1.65 -4.62
C LEU A 64 8.04 -0.73 -5.65
N GLU A 65 8.41 0.47 -5.24
CA GLU A 65 9.21 1.39 -6.06
C GLU A 65 10.66 1.32 -5.59
N ILE A 66 11.60 1.09 -6.50
CA ILE A 66 13.03 1.21 -6.21
C ILE A 66 13.47 2.64 -6.50
N ARG A 67 13.98 3.31 -5.46
CA ARG A 67 14.45 4.70 -5.50
C ARG A 67 15.96 4.75 -5.46
N ASP A 68 16.49 5.86 -5.97
CA ASP A 68 17.93 6.16 -6.05
C ASP A 68 18.73 5.13 -6.89
N LEU A 69 18.08 4.53 -7.90
CA LEU A 69 18.72 3.56 -8.79
C LEU A 69 19.66 4.25 -9.81
N ASP A 70 20.94 3.90 -9.78
CA ASP A 70 21.96 4.31 -10.74
C ASP A 70 22.22 3.22 -11.82
N ASP A 71 22.07 1.94 -11.47
CA ASP A 71 22.23 0.81 -12.40
C ASP A 71 20.90 0.39 -13.05
N PRO A 72 20.66 0.68 -14.34
CA PRO A 72 19.41 0.34 -15.02
C PRO A 72 19.22 -1.17 -15.23
N LEU A 73 20.25 -2.00 -14.97
CA LEU A 73 20.08 -3.44 -14.99
C LEU A 73 19.56 -3.98 -13.65
N MET A 74 19.50 -3.15 -12.60
CA MET A 74 19.16 -3.52 -11.23
C MET A 74 20.01 -4.70 -10.73
N GLN A 75 21.32 -4.71 -11.02
CA GLN A 75 22.21 -5.80 -10.62
C GLN A 75 23.24 -5.38 -9.59
N ASP A 76 23.82 -4.19 -9.70
CA ASP A 76 24.85 -3.73 -8.77
C ASP A 76 24.68 -2.24 -8.47
N ASP A 77 24.03 -1.95 -7.35
CA ASP A 77 23.78 -0.60 -6.86
C ASP A 77 24.17 -0.45 -5.38
N ALA A 78 24.95 0.58 -5.08
CA ALA A 78 25.55 0.75 -3.76
C ALA A 78 24.59 1.36 -2.74
N GLU A 79 23.62 2.15 -3.21
CA GLU A 79 22.67 2.87 -2.38
C GLU A 79 21.32 2.89 -3.10
N VAL A 80 20.34 2.20 -2.52
CA VAL A 80 18.95 2.27 -2.98
C VAL A 80 18.03 2.43 -1.77
N ALA A 81 16.84 2.94 -2.02
CA ALA A 81 15.73 2.85 -1.09
C ALA A 81 14.56 2.12 -1.76
N VAL A 82 13.67 1.53 -0.97
CA VAL A 82 12.47 0.87 -1.51
C VAL A 82 11.25 1.41 -0.81
N ALA A 83 10.32 2.00 -1.56
CA ALA A 83 9.03 2.38 -1.05
C ALA A 83 8.05 1.20 -1.15
N SER A 84 7.28 0.96 -0.10
CA SER A 84 6.17 0.01 -0.11
C SER A 84 4.87 0.79 -0.22
N LEU A 85 4.15 0.56 -1.29
CA LEU A 85 2.99 1.34 -1.71
C LEU A 85 1.80 0.43 -1.95
N LEU A 86 0.60 0.98 -1.81
CA LEU A 86 -0.62 0.44 -2.37
C LEU A 86 -0.95 1.24 -3.63
N GLY A 87 -1.59 0.59 -4.59
CA GLY A 87 -2.07 1.28 -5.79
C GLY A 87 -3.26 0.60 -6.44
N ILE A 88 -3.84 1.29 -7.40
CA ILE A 88 -4.97 0.84 -8.21
C ILE A 88 -4.57 0.77 -9.67
N ASP A 89 -5.23 -0.12 -10.39
CA ASP A 89 -5.08 -0.24 -11.84
C ASP A 89 -5.79 0.94 -12.52
N VAL A 90 -5.07 1.67 -13.38
CA VAL A 90 -5.54 2.94 -13.98
C VAL A 90 -6.61 2.70 -15.04
N ASP A 91 -6.52 1.62 -15.81
CA ASP A 91 -7.45 1.33 -16.90
C ASP A 91 -8.52 0.29 -16.55
N GLU A 92 -8.44 -0.28 -15.35
CA GLU A 92 -9.31 -1.35 -14.83
C GLU A 92 -9.37 -2.60 -15.73
N ASP A 93 -8.35 -2.84 -16.58
CA ASP A 93 -8.23 -4.05 -17.40
C ASP A 93 -7.42 -5.14 -16.67
N PRO A 94 -8.07 -6.14 -16.05
CA PRO A 94 -7.36 -7.17 -15.29
C PRO A 94 -6.48 -8.09 -16.14
N SER A 95 -6.50 -7.98 -17.48
CA SER A 95 -5.76 -8.86 -18.37
C SER A 95 -4.27 -8.51 -18.50
N ASN A 96 -3.87 -7.28 -18.15
CA ASN A 96 -2.47 -6.80 -18.24
C ASN A 96 -1.81 -6.58 -16.86
N ASN A 97 -2.54 -6.65 -15.74
CA ASN A 97 -2.06 -6.38 -14.38
C ASN A 97 -0.69 -6.97 -14.01
N PHE A 98 -0.30 -8.10 -14.61
CA PHE A 98 0.95 -8.80 -14.32
C PHE A 98 1.77 -9.11 -15.58
N ASP A 99 1.65 -8.30 -16.63
CA ASP A 99 2.34 -8.53 -17.91
C ASP A 99 3.72 -7.87 -18.03
N GLY A 100 4.11 -7.04 -17.06
CA GLY A 100 5.38 -6.31 -17.04
C GLY A 100 5.28 -4.82 -17.35
N SER A 101 4.11 -4.34 -17.78
CA SER A 101 3.95 -2.99 -18.34
C SER A 101 2.67 -2.26 -17.93
N ASN A 102 1.84 -2.85 -17.05
CA ASN A 102 0.64 -2.15 -16.60
C ASN A 102 0.97 -0.88 -15.81
N LEU A 103 0.10 0.12 -15.95
CA LEU A 103 0.20 1.38 -15.22
C LEU A 103 -0.68 1.34 -13.97
N PHE A 104 -0.04 1.52 -12.81
CA PHE A 104 -0.73 1.66 -11.52
C PHE A 104 -0.60 3.08 -10.99
N GLU A 105 -1.68 3.58 -10.40
CA GLU A 105 -1.69 4.82 -9.64
C GLU A 105 -1.55 4.52 -8.16
N VAL A 106 -0.59 5.17 -7.50
CA VAL A 106 -0.35 5.01 -6.06
C VAL A 106 -1.55 5.55 -5.28
N THR A 107 -2.06 4.79 -4.31
CA THR A 107 -3.13 5.29 -3.47
C THR A 107 -2.58 6.27 -2.44
N PRO A 108 -3.28 7.39 -2.18
CA PRO A 108 -2.83 8.37 -1.19
C PRO A 108 -2.73 7.83 0.24
N GLU A 109 -3.43 6.73 0.55
CA GLU A 109 -3.32 6.02 1.83
C GLU A 109 -1.89 5.52 2.11
N SER A 110 -1.05 5.43 1.07
CA SER A 110 0.35 5.02 1.15
C SER A 110 1.32 6.19 1.27
N LEU A 111 0.82 7.43 1.25
CA LEU A 111 1.59 8.66 1.20
C LEU A 111 1.37 9.51 2.46
N ASP A 112 2.37 10.28 2.84
CA ASP A 112 2.24 11.32 3.85
C ASP A 112 1.71 12.63 3.26
N ASP A 113 1.50 13.63 4.11
CA ASP A 113 0.98 14.95 3.74
C ASP A 113 1.84 15.69 2.70
N SER A 114 3.08 15.25 2.47
CA SER A 114 4.01 15.82 1.48
C SER A 114 4.11 14.98 0.19
N GLY A 115 3.27 13.95 0.06
CA GLY A 115 3.29 13.04 -1.09
C GLY A 115 4.40 12.00 -1.07
N GLU A 116 5.12 11.87 0.05
CA GLU A 116 6.19 10.89 0.19
C GLU A 116 5.66 9.57 0.77
N PRO A 117 6.26 8.42 0.43
CA PRO A 117 5.81 7.12 0.93
C PRO A 117 5.85 7.00 2.46
N LEU A 118 4.75 6.55 3.07
CA LEU A 118 4.67 6.26 4.51
C LEU A 118 5.62 5.15 4.95
N VAL A 119 5.85 4.17 4.07
CA VAL A 119 6.74 3.03 4.32
C VAL A 119 7.91 3.09 3.36
N LEU A 120 9.07 3.50 3.88
CA LEU A 120 10.32 3.58 3.14
C LEU A 120 11.40 2.71 3.79
N PHE A 121 11.83 1.66 3.09
CA PHE A 121 12.99 0.85 3.44
C PHE A 121 14.26 1.58 3.01
N GLY A 122 14.78 2.44 3.88
CA GLY A 122 16.04 3.17 3.65
C GLY A 122 17.30 2.32 3.88
N SER A 123 18.45 2.85 3.46
CA SER A 123 19.79 2.23 3.59
C SER A 123 19.91 0.85 2.92
N GLY A 124 19.50 0.74 1.66
CA GLY A 124 19.58 -0.49 0.87
C GLY A 124 20.74 -0.54 -0.12
N SER A 125 20.94 -1.71 -0.71
CA SER A 125 21.89 -1.95 -1.82
C SER A 125 21.42 -3.13 -2.68
N ILE A 126 21.83 -3.17 -3.93
CA ILE A 126 21.69 -4.33 -4.82
C ILE A 126 23.08 -4.88 -5.12
N ILE A 127 23.31 -6.17 -4.88
CA ILE A 127 24.60 -6.82 -5.19
C ILE A 127 24.34 -8.10 -5.96
N ALA A 128 24.82 -8.17 -7.21
CA ALA A 128 24.54 -9.26 -8.13
C ALA A 128 23.04 -9.64 -8.22
N GLY A 129 22.16 -8.63 -8.25
CA GLY A 129 20.70 -8.78 -8.29
C GLY A 129 20.05 -9.04 -6.93
N GLU A 130 20.82 -9.21 -5.86
CA GLU A 130 20.27 -9.37 -4.51
C GLU A 130 20.04 -7.99 -3.87
N LEU A 131 18.79 -7.57 -3.81
CA LEU A 131 18.34 -6.36 -3.12
C LEU A 131 18.18 -6.66 -1.62
N SER A 132 18.69 -5.75 -0.79
CA SER A 132 18.43 -5.72 0.66
C SER A 132 18.20 -4.28 1.08
N ALA A 133 17.07 -3.98 1.74
CA ALA A 133 16.72 -2.63 2.20
C ALA A 133 15.99 -2.65 3.55
N GLY A 134 16.15 -1.59 4.35
CA GLY A 134 15.58 -1.48 5.70
C GLY A 134 16.60 -1.68 6.83
N PRO A 135 16.15 -1.88 8.08
CA PRO A 135 14.80 -2.26 8.47
C PRO A 135 13.78 -1.11 8.42
N ALA A 136 12.51 -1.42 8.15
CA ALA A 136 11.39 -0.49 8.26
C ALA A 136 10.13 -1.17 8.83
N ASP A 137 9.20 -0.37 9.32
CA ASP A 137 7.93 -0.85 9.87
C ASP A 137 6.92 -1.03 8.72
N LEU A 138 6.68 -2.27 8.32
CA LEU A 138 5.81 -2.59 7.18
C LEU A 138 4.34 -2.50 7.60
N GLN A 139 3.57 -1.62 6.97
CA GLN A 139 2.13 -1.58 7.15
C GLN A 139 1.45 -2.74 6.42
N ILE A 140 0.47 -3.38 7.07
CA ILE A 140 -0.32 -4.48 6.53
C ILE A 140 -1.75 -3.99 6.29
N PRO A 141 -2.37 -4.32 5.14
CA PRO A 141 -3.78 -4.03 4.90
C PRO A 141 -4.67 -4.48 6.07
N GLY A 142 -5.48 -3.58 6.60
CA GLY A 142 -6.30 -3.80 7.81
C GLY A 142 -5.74 -3.19 9.11
N GLY A 143 -4.68 -2.37 9.03
CA GLY A 143 -4.27 -1.46 10.12
C GLY A 143 -3.20 -2.01 11.08
N GLY A 144 -2.55 -3.12 10.75
CA GLY A 144 -1.41 -3.65 11.49
C GLY A 144 -0.08 -3.12 10.95
N SER A 145 0.95 -3.07 11.81
CA SER A 145 2.33 -2.81 11.38
C SER A 145 3.25 -3.92 11.87
N LEU A 146 4.12 -4.42 10.99
CA LEU A 146 5.20 -5.35 11.31
C LEU A 146 6.48 -4.54 11.52
N PRO A 147 6.96 -4.41 12.76
CA PRO A 147 8.12 -3.57 13.03
C PRO A 147 9.43 -4.22 12.59
N GLY A 148 10.35 -3.40 12.08
CA GLY A 148 11.74 -3.81 11.84
C GLY A 148 11.95 -4.84 10.73
N VAL A 149 11.10 -4.85 9.71
CA VAL A 149 11.20 -5.75 8.56
C VAL A 149 12.41 -5.37 7.70
N LEU A 150 13.25 -6.36 7.38
CA LEU A 150 14.27 -6.24 6.34
C LEU A 150 13.69 -6.77 5.03
N LEU A 151 13.61 -5.92 4.01
CA LEU A 151 13.18 -6.32 2.68
C LEU A 151 14.34 -6.98 1.94
N GLN A 152 14.11 -8.15 1.38
CA GLN A 152 15.09 -8.88 0.58
C GLN A 152 14.43 -9.43 -0.68
N LEU A 153 15.05 -9.22 -1.84
CA LEU A 153 14.57 -9.71 -3.13
C LEU A 153 15.74 -10.14 -4.00
N THR A 154 15.54 -11.17 -4.81
CA THR A 154 16.41 -11.47 -5.95
C THR A 154 15.74 -10.90 -7.21
N ILE A 155 16.39 -9.91 -7.84
CA ILE A 155 15.90 -9.18 -9.02
C ILE A 155 16.48 -9.79 -10.29
N GLU A 156 15.63 -10.06 -11.27
CA GLU A 156 16.05 -10.52 -12.60
C GLU A 156 16.84 -9.42 -13.34
N PRO A 157 17.87 -9.78 -14.14
CA PRO A 157 18.63 -8.80 -14.89
C PRO A 157 17.75 -7.94 -15.81
N GLY A 158 17.81 -6.62 -15.63
CA GLY A 158 16.96 -5.66 -16.34
C GLY A 158 15.62 -5.38 -15.65
N GLY A 159 15.45 -5.82 -14.40
CA GLY A 159 14.30 -5.42 -13.56
C GLY A 159 12.96 -6.01 -13.97
N THR A 160 12.91 -7.05 -14.81
CA THR A 160 11.65 -7.60 -15.34
C THR A 160 10.78 -8.31 -14.30
N GLY A 161 11.40 -8.72 -13.19
CA GLY A 161 10.72 -9.37 -12.10
C GLY A 161 11.65 -9.52 -10.89
N ALA A 162 11.06 -9.84 -9.76
CA ALA A 162 11.80 -10.11 -8.54
C ALA A 162 11.11 -11.21 -7.73
N ILE A 163 11.86 -11.88 -6.86
CA ILE A 163 11.31 -12.90 -5.96
C ILE A 163 11.87 -12.72 -4.56
N SER A 164 11.02 -12.84 -3.54
CA SER A 164 11.50 -12.85 -2.16
C SER A 164 12.16 -14.19 -1.81
N PRO A 165 13.05 -14.24 -0.82
CA PRO A 165 13.38 -15.50 -0.17
C PRO A 165 12.12 -16.10 0.49
N SER A 166 12.22 -17.36 0.93
CA SER A 166 11.17 -17.98 1.74
C SER A 166 10.99 -17.23 3.06
N ILE A 167 9.78 -16.70 3.27
CA ILE A 167 9.36 -15.97 4.46
C ILE A 167 8.61 -16.96 5.37
N PRO A 168 9.15 -17.29 6.56
CA PRO A 168 8.45 -18.14 7.51
C PRO A 168 7.32 -17.36 8.20
N ALA A 169 6.17 -18.01 8.33
CA ALA A 169 5.03 -17.50 9.07
C ALA A 169 4.28 -18.66 9.77
N SER A 170 3.34 -18.28 10.63
CA SER A 170 2.50 -19.22 11.36
C SER A 170 1.05 -18.82 11.17
N ILE A 171 0.23 -19.76 10.72
CA ILE A 171 -1.19 -19.54 10.45
C ILE A 171 -2.00 -20.18 11.58
N PRO A 172 -2.77 -19.39 12.37
CA PRO A 172 -3.59 -19.92 13.44
C PRO A 172 -4.57 -20.99 12.93
N VAL A 173 -4.74 -22.06 13.71
CA VAL A 173 -5.69 -23.15 13.40
C VAL A 173 -7.13 -22.64 13.30
N GLU A 174 -7.46 -21.60 14.06
CA GLU A 174 -8.78 -20.96 14.05
C GLU A 174 -9.21 -20.48 12.66
N LEU A 175 -8.24 -20.08 11.82
CA LEU A 175 -8.52 -19.69 10.44
C LEU A 175 -9.05 -20.88 9.61
N PHE A 176 -8.51 -22.07 9.82
CA PHE A 176 -8.94 -23.29 9.14
C PHE A 176 -10.20 -23.89 9.77
N ASP A 177 -10.42 -23.70 11.06
CA ASP A 177 -11.66 -24.10 11.73
C ASP A 177 -12.87 -23.29 11.26
N ALA A 178 -12.66 -22.04 10.84
CA ALA A 178 -13.70 -21.21 10.24
C ALA A 178 -14.11 -21.67 8.83
N ILE A 179 -13.33 -22.53 8.17
CA ILE A 179 -13.59 -23.04 6.84
C ILE A 179 -14.31 -24.40 6.95
N PRO A 180 -15.54 -24.54 6.44
CA PRO A 180 -16.23 -25.83 6.42
C PRO A 180 -15.47 -26.87 5.60
N ALA A 181 -15.54 -28.13 6.02
CA ALA A 181 -14.99 -29.22 5.21
C ALA A 181 -15.63 -29.22 3.80
N PRO A 182 -14.87 -29.43 2.72
CA PRO A 182 -15.42 -29.52 1.38
C PRO A 182 -15.92 -30.94 1.09
N PHE A 183 -16.86 -31.10 0.15
CA PHE A 183 -17.21 -32.42 -0.38
C PHE A 183 -15.98 -33.14 -0.95
N PRO A 184 -15.79 -34.45 -0.68
CA PRO A 184 -16.69 -35.39 -0.01
C PRO A 184 -16.49 -35.52 1.52
N PHE A 185 -15.65 -34.68 2.12
CA PHE A 185 -15.26 -34.80 3.52
C PHE A 185 -16.36 -34.36 4.50
N ASP A 186 -17.23 -33.43 4.08
CA ASP A 186 -18.42 -32.99 4.83
C ASP A 186 -19.55 -34.03 4.88
N GLY A 187 -19.39 -35.18 4.22
CA GLY A 187 -20.40 -36.23 4.10
C GLY A 187 -19.90 -37.62 4.51
N PHE A 188 -20.82 -38.57 4.52
CA PHE A 188 -20.49 -39.98 4.78
C PHE A 188 -19.51 -40.51 3.71
N PRO A 189 -18.42 -41.23 4.08
CA PRO A 189 -18.16 -41.82 5.40
C PRO A 189 -17.33 -40.95 6.37
N PHE A 190 -16.89 -39.77 5.95
CA PHE A 190 -15.92 -38.96 6.68
C PHE A 190 -16.58 -38.10 7.77
N ASN A 191 -17.68 -37.40 7.43
CA ASN A 191 -18.43 -36.51 8.33
C ASN A 191 -17.53 -35.51 9.09
N TYR A 192 -16.58 -34.90 8.40
CA TYR A 192 -15.77 -33.81 8.95
C TYR A 192 -16.53 -32.49 8.87
N ASP A 193 -16.35 -31.63 9.88
CA ASP A 193 -17.03 -30.34 9.98
C ASP A 193 -16.15 -29.20 9.45
N THR A 194 -14.83 -29.26 9.68
CA THR A 194 -13.90 -28.16 9.40
C THR A 194 -12.74 -28.58 8.49
N MET A 195 -12.10 -27.60 7.86
CA MET A 195 -10.91 -27.81 7.04
C MET A 195 -9.75 -28.37 7.87
N THR A 196 -9.61 -27.98 9.14
CA THR A 196 -8.60 -28.53 10.05
C THR A 196 -8.67 -30.06 10.13
N GLN A 197 -9.87 -30.63 10.24
CA GLN A 197 -10.05 -32.09 10.28
C GLN A 197 -9.69 -32.77 8.95
N VAL A 198 -9.91 -32.07 7.84
CA VAL A 198 -9.53 -32.55 6.49
C VAL A 198 -8.01 -32.52 6.34
N LEU A 199 -7.35 -31.45 6.79
CA LEU A 199 -5.90 -31.32 6.82
C LEU A 199 -5.29 -32.44 7.67
N GLU A 200 -5.82 -32.67 8.87
CA GLU A 200 -5.36 -33.75 9.75
C GLU A 200 -5.52 -35.13 9.10
N PHE A 201 -6.64 -35.37 8.40
CA PHE A 201 -6.85 -36.62 7.66
C PHE A 201 -5.81 -36.86 6.56
N VAL A 202 -5.35 -35.81 5.89
CA VAL A 202 -4.28 -35.92 4.87
C VAL A 202 -2.87 -35.85 5.47
N GLY A 203 -2.75 -35.83 6.81
CA GLY A 203 -1.50 -35.86 7.54
C GLY A 203 -0.84 -34.49 7.74
N ILE A 204 -1.58 -33.40 7.55
CA ILE A 204 -1.15 -32.03 7.84
C ILE A 204 -1.66 -31.67 9.23
N VAL A 205 -0.77 -31.44 10.18
CA VAL A 205 -1.09 -31.17 11.58
C VAL A 205 -0.45 -29.87 12.03
N VAL A 206 -1.06 -29.23 13.04
CA VAL A 206 -0.48 -28.09 13.74
C VAL A 206 0.88 -28.46 14.32
N ASP A 207 1.86 -27.59 14.14
CA ASP A 207 3.26 -27.83 14.49
C ASP A 207 3.93 -26.62 15.17
N THR A 208 3.20 -25.52 15.32
CA THR A 208 3.65 -24.28 15.96
C THR A 208 2.76 -23.92 17.15
N ASP A 209 3.38 -23.47 18.24
CA ASP A 209 2.76 -22.87 19.43
C ASP A 209 2.88 -21.35 19.30
N LEU A 210 1.78 -20.69 18.92
CA LEU A 210 1.75 -19.28 18.58
C LEU A 210 1.67 -18.37 19.81
N ASP A 211 0.94 -18.80 20.85
CA ASP A 211 0.72 -18.01 22.07
C ASP A 211 1.65 -18.39 23.24
N GLY A 212 2.43 -19.47 23.09
CA GLY A 212 3.42 -19.93 24.04
C GLY A 212 2.83 -20.69 25.23
N ASP A 213 1.59 -21.17 25.14
CA ASP A 213 0.94 -21.92 26.23
C ASP A 213 1.37 -23.41 26.27
N GLY A 214 2.15 -23.86 25.29
CA GLY A 214 2.65 -25.23 25.15
C GLY A 214 1.73 -26.15 24.36
N ILE A 215 0.64 -25.64 23.81
CA ILE A 215 -0.27 -26.32 22.88
C ILE A 215 0.05 -25.83 21.46
N LEU A 216 0.11 -26.77 20.52
CA LEU A 216 0.28 -26.42 19.11
C LEU A 216 -1.08 -25.96 18.58
N ASP A 217 -1.15 -24.71 18.14
CA ASP A 217 -2.36 -24.01 17.72
C ASP A 217 -2.20 -23.28 16.37
N ALA A 218 -1.07 -23.47 15.71
CA ALA A 218 -0.81 -22.92 14.39
C ALA A 218 -0.09 -23.91 13.46
N PHE A 219 -0.30 -23.73 12.16
CA PHE A 219 0.48 -24.38 11.11
C PHE A 219 1.66 -23.50 10.71
N SER A 220 2.85 -24.06 10.66
CA SER A 220 4.00 -23.43 10.03
C SER A 220 3.79 -23.38 8.51
N VAL A 221 4.20 -22.27 7.92
CA VAL A 221 4.23 -22.07 6.49
C VAL A 221 5.46 -21.27 6.13
N GLU A 222 6.07 -21.59 4.99
CA GLU A 222 7.03 -20.70 4.35
C GLU A 222 6.47 -20.32 2.99
N PHE A 223 6.47 -19.04 2.64
CA PHE A 223 5.99 -18.58 1.34
C PHE A 223 7.03 -17.67 0.66
N SER A 224 7.00 -17.62 -0.66
CA SER A 224 7.73 -16.63 -1.45
C SER A 224 6.73 -15.71 -2.15
N LEU A 225 7.10 -14.45 -2.27
CA LEU A 225 6.39 -13.45 -3.06
C LEU A 225 7.08 -13.32 -4.41
N SER A 226 6.29 -13.31 -5.48
CA SER A 226 6.76 -13.04 -6.83
C SER A 226 6.31 -11.65 -7.25
N PHE A 227 7.18 -10.96 -7.97
CA PHE A 227 6.96 -9.62 -8.45
C PHE A 227 7.25 -9.55 -9.94
N VAL A 228 6.50 -8.71 -10.63
CA VAL A 228 6.69 -8.39 -12.06
C VAL A 228 6.84 -6.87 -12.18
N SER A 229 7.65 -6.41 -13.13
CA SER A 229 7.81 -4.97 -13.37
C SER A 229 6.46 -4.30 -13.68
N CYS A 230 6.32 -3.03 -13.34
CA CYS A 230 5.18 -2.21 -13.71
C CYS A 230 5.56 -0.74 -13.88
N GLU A 231 4.63 0.04 -14.42
CA GLU A 231 4.72 1.50 -14.44
C GLU A 231 3.94 2.07 -13.25
N LEU A 232 4.51 3.05 -12.56
CA LEU A 232 3.86 3.76 -11.46
C LEU A 232 3.65 5.24 -11.79
N VAL A 233 2.51 5.77 -11.39
CA VAL A 233 2.27 7.20 -11.33
C VAL A 233 1.83 7.59 -9.92
N TYR A 234 2.39 8.68 -9.42
CA TYR A 234 1.90 9.31 -8.21
C TYR A 234 0.68 10.15 -8.55
N PRO A 235 -0.37 10.13 -7.71
CA PRO A 235 -1.54 10.97 -7.94
C PRO A 235 -1.12 12.44 -8.02
N ASP A 236 -1.83 13.24 -8.80
CA ASP A 236 -1.60 14.68 -8.79
C ASP A 236 -2.16 15.26 -7.49
N LEU A 237 -1.24 15.50 -6.56
CA LEU A 237 -1.50 16.04 -5.24
C LEU A 237 -1.79 17.55 -5.30
N THR A 238 -1.51 18.20 -6.44
CA THR A 238 -1.75 19.62 -6.62
C THR A 238 -3.12 19.87 -7.25
N GLY A 239 -4.01 20.54 -6.51
CA GLY A 239 -5.26 21.07 -7.08
C GLY A 239 -6.38 20.04 -7.29
N SER A 240 -6.44 18.98 -6.49
CA SER A 240 -7.70 18.22 -6.40
C SER A 240 -8.80 19.14 -5.85
N PRO A 241 -9.92 19.35 -6.57
CA PRO A 241 -10.95 20.25 -6.12
C PRO A 241 -11.62 19.72 -4.85
N PHE A 242 -11.81 20.58 -3.87
CA PHE A 242 -12.39 20.22 -2.58
C PHE A 242 -13.36 21.28 -2.09
N ARG A 243 -13.99 20.98 -0.95
CA ARG A 243 -14.78 21.95 -0.17
C ARG A 243 -14.28 21.98 1.26
N ARG A 244 -13.75 23.13 1.65
CA ARG A 244 -13.36 23.46 3.02
C ARG A 244 -14.55 23.24 3.96
N GLY A 245 -14.39 22.41 4.97
CA GLY A 245 -15.43 21.97 5.90
C GLY A 245 -16.04 20.60 5.63
N ASP A 246 -15.79 19.97 4.48
CA ASP A 246 -16.21 18.59 4.18
C ASP A 246 -15.01 17.67 4.49
N PHE A 247 -14.88 17.22 5.74
CA PHE A 247 -13.78 16.37 6.18
C PHE A 247 -13.87 14.98 5.55
N GLY A 248 -15.10 14.46 5.44
CA GLY A 248 -15.37 13.11 4.96
C GLY A 248 -15.28 12.95 3.44
N GLY A 249 -15.27 14.06 2.70
CA GLY A 249 -15.30 14.04 1.25
C GLY A 249 -16.61 13.50 0.67
N ASP A 250 -17.72 13.65 1.38
CA ASP A 250 -19.01 13.11 0.96
C ASP A 250 -19.90 14.14 0.22
N GLY A 251 -19.40 15.38 0.09
CA GLY A 251 -20.05 16.50 -0.59
C GLY A 251 -21.04 17.24 0.30
N THR A 252 -21.18 16.84 1.56
CA THR A 252 -22.02 17.49 2.57
C THR A 252 -21.17 18.04 3.71
N ILE A 253 -21.56 19.20 4.23
CA ILE A 253 -20.89 19.84 5.37
C ILE A 253 -21.85 19.78 6.54
N ASP A 254 -21.56 18.91 7.50
CA ASP A 254 -22.40 18.65 8.66
C ASP A 254 -21.61 18.42 9.96
N LEU A 255 -22.31 17.93 10.99
CA LEU A 255 -21.71 17.75 12.31
C LEU A 255 -20.66 16.62 12.31
N SER A 256 -20.77 15.63 11.43
CA SER A 256 -19.85 14.51 11.34
C SER A 256 -18.44 14.97 10.96
N ASP A 257 -18.32 15.99 10.10
CA ASP A 257 -17.03 16.56 9.72
C ASP A 257 -16.26 17.12 10.90
N SER A 258 -16.96 17.89 11.74
CA SER A 258 -16.36 18.46 12.97
C SER A 258 -15.98 17.38 13.98
N ILE A 259 -16.74 16.29 14.06
CA ILE A 259 -16.44 15.17 14.97
C ILE A 259 -15.21 14.42 14.48
N ASN A 260 -15.14 14.10 13.18
CA ASN A 260 -14.03 13.36 12.59
C ASN A 260 -12.73 14.16 12.64
N MET A 261 -12.81 15.48 12.40
CA MET A 261 -11.67 16.39 12.59
C MET A 261 -11.13 16.37 14.02
N LEU A 262 -12.00 16.40 15.04
CA LEU A 262 -11.59 16.28 16.44
C LEU A 262 -11.02 14.89 16.76
N ASP A 263 -11.55 13.83 16.14
CA ASP A 263 -11.05 12.47 16.32
C ASP A 263 -9.64 12.30 15.74
N TYR A 264 -9.40 12.85 14.54
CA TYR A 264 -8.08 12.96 13.94
C TYR A 264 -7.09 13.70 14.86
N LEU A 265 -7.47 14.89 15.35
CA LEU A 265 -6.58 15.74 16.15
C LEU A 265 -6.23 15.17 17.53
N PHE A 266 -7.13 14.43 18.19
CA PHE A 266 -6.98 14.11 19.61
C PHE A 266 -6.92 12.61 19.94
N THR A 267 -7.43 11.76 19.07
CA THR A 267 -7.58 10.32 19.34
C THR A 267 -6.89 9.44 18.30
N GLY A 268 -6.25 10.06 17.29
CA GLY A 268 -5.54 9.34 16.24
C GLY A 268 -6.50 8.64 15.28
N GLY A 269 -7.68 9.23 15.06
CA GLY A 269 -8.60 8.81 14.01
C GLY A 269 -7.96 8.92 12.62
N ALA A 270 -8.58 8.29 11.63
CA ALA A 270 -8.13 8.40 10.25
C ALA A 270 -8.13 9.88 9.80
N GLY A 271 -7.06 10.30 9.13
CA GLY A 271 -6.97 11.64 8.55
C GLY A 271 -7.95 11.85 7.40
N PRO A 272 -8.25 13.11 7.05
CA PRO A 272 -9.04 13.41 5.87
C PRO A 272 -8.26 13.02 4.61
N GLY A 273 -8.99 12.75 3.51
CA GLY A 273 -8.33 12.58 2.21
C GLY A 273 -7.77 13.90 1.64
N CYS A 274 -8.28 15.04 2.08
CA CYS A 274 -7.70 16.33 1.77
C CYS A 274 -7.47 17.11 3.08
N MET A 275 -6.24 17.56 3.31
CA MET A 275 -5.94 18.40 4.49
C MET A 275 -6.48 19.82 4.31
N ASP A 276 -6.48 20.38 3.10
CA ASP A 276 -7.06 21.70 2.84
C ASP A 276 -8.57 21.75 3.14
N SER A 277 -9.27 20.61 3.06
CA SER A 277 -10.69 20.57 3.43
C SER A 277 -10.90 20.80 4.93
N THR A 278 -9.84 20.67 5.74
CA THR A 278 -9.91 20.73 7.20
C THR A 278 -9.37 22.01 7.83
N ASP A 279 -8.54 22.77 7.12
CA ASP A 279 -8.13 24.12 7.53
C ASP A 279 -9.28 25.08 7.20
N ILE A 280 -10.09 25.48 8.18
CA ILE A 280 -11.36 26.21 7.96
C ILE A 280 -11.13 27.70 7.74
N ASP A 281 -10.07 28.27 8.33
CA ASP A 281 -9.73 29.68 8.17
C ASP A 281 -8.55 29.96 7.23
N ASP A 282 -8.07 28.94 6.50
CA ASP A 282 -7.11 29.06 5.40
C ASP A 282 -5.79 29.67 5.87
N ASN A 283 -5.29 29.13 6.99
CA ASN A 283 -4.10 29.64 7.67
C ASN A 283 -2.86 28.75 7.48
N GLY A 284 -3.01 27.60 6.80
CA GLY A 284 -1.99 26.59 6.56
C GLY A 284 -1.73 25.66 7.75
N LEU A 285 -2.66 25.58 8.70
CA LEU A 285 -2.59 24.70 9.88
C LEU A 285 -3.95 24.06 10.15
N VAL A 286 -3.93 22.77 10.47
CA VAL A 286 -5.11 22.05 10.96
C VAL A 286 -5.03 21.97 12.49
N ASP A 287 -5.91 22.67 13.19
CA ASP A 287 -5.97 22.69 14.65
C ASP A 287 -7.40 22.76 15.22
N ILE A 288 -7.53 22.92 16.55
CA ILE A 288 -8.83 22.93 17.22
C ILE A 288 -9.69 24.15 16.83
N ALA A 289 -9.09 25.25 16.38
CA ALA A 289 -9.80 26.43 15.93
C ALA A 289 -10.69 26.10 14.74
N ASP A 290 -10.22 25.24 13.83
CA ASP A 290 -10.95 24.81 12.64
C ASP A 290 -12.27 24.13 13.00
N ALA A 291 -12.22 23.13 13.88
CA ALA A 291 -13.40 22.44 14.38
C ALA A 291 -14.39 23.42 15.06
N VAL A 292 -13.87 24.39 15.82
CA VAL A 292 -14.70 25.40 16.49
C VAL A 292 -15.36 26.35 15.48
N LEU A 293 -14.64 26.75 14.43
CA LEU A 293 -15.15 27.62 13.37
C LEU A 293 -16.24 26.92 12.56
N LEU A 294 -16.04 25.66 12.19
CA LEU A 294 -17.03 24.86 11.47
C LEU A 294 -18.32 24.68 12.28
N LEU A 295 -18.20 24.32 13.57
CA LEU A 295 -19.35 24.25 14.48
C LEU A 295 -20.04 25.61 14.65
N GLY A 296 -19.25 26.69 14.70
CA GLY A 296 -19.74 28.06 14.77
C GLY A 296 -20.60 28.42 13.55
N TYR A 297 -20.15 28.08 12.35
CA TYR A 297 -20.90 28.22 11.11
C TYR A 297 -22.20 27.41 11.16
N LEU A 298 -22.12 26.11 11.46
CA LEU A 298 -23.26 25.18 11.42
C LEU A 298 -24.38 25.53 12.40
N PHE A 299 -24.05 25.95 13.63
CA PHE A 299 -25.03 26.07 14.71
C PHE A 299 -25.32 27.49 15.17
N THR A 300 -24.40 28.43 14.95
CA THR A 300 -24.49 29.78 15.51
C THR A 300 -24.57 30.88 14.47
N GLY A 301 -24.50 30.53 13.18
CA GLY A 301 -24.44 31.50 12.09
C GLY A 301 -23.14 32.30 12.11
N GLY A 302 -22.04 31.65 12.49
CA GLY A 302 -20.68 32.18 12.40
C GLY A 302 -20.26 32.48 10.95
N ALA A 303 -19.03 32.96 10.78
CA ALA A 303 -18.48 33.14 9.44
C ALA A 303 -18.46 31.79 8.69
N PRO A 304 -18.77 31.77 7.38
CA PRO A 304 -18.55 30.56 6.59
C PRO A 304 -17.06 30.23 6.54
N PRO A 305 -16.71 28.95 6.33
CA PRO A 305 -15.35 28.55 5.98
C PRO A 305 -14.79 29.38 4.82
N ALA A 306 -13.47 29.50 4.78
CA ALA A 306 -12.77 30.15 3.67
C ALA A 306 -13.03 29.43 2.33
N THR A 307 -12.81 30.12 1.22
CA THR A 307 -12.95 29.48 -0.10
C THR A 307 -11.80 28.52 -0.35
N PRO A 308 -12.00 27.37 -1.00
CA PRO A 308 -13.24 26.90 -1.66
C PRO A 308 -14.23 26.25 -0.67
N PHE A 309 -15.42 26.82 -0.49
CA PHE A 309 -16.47 26.32 0.44
C PHE A 309 -17.81 26.11 -0.27
N ASP A 310 -18.30 27.15 -0.95
CA ASP A 310 -19.61 27.13 -1.61
C ASP A 310 -19.66 26.18 -2.81
N THR A 311 -18.52 25.96 -3.47
CA THR A 311 -18.34 25.07 -4.62
C THR A 311 -16.99 24.41 -4.54
N CYS A 312 -16.90 23.20 -5.09
CA CYS A 312 -15.62 22.54 -5.29
C CYS A 312 -14.66 23.45 -6.05
N GLY A 313 -13.43 23.53 -5.58
CA GLY A 313 -12.37 24.32 -6.19
C GLY A 313 -11.02 23.96 -5.62
N GLU A 314 -9.97 24.43 -6.28
CA GLU A 314 -8.59 24.28 -5.82
C GLU A 314 -8.31 25.31 -4.71
N ASP A 315 -7.26 25.05 -3.91
CA ASP A 315 -6.74 26.07 -3.02
C ASP A 315 -6.10 27.18 -3.86
N SER A 316 -6.52 28.41 -3.60
CA SER A 316 -5.99 29.59 -4.28
C SER A 316 -4.81 30.23 -3.54
N THR A 317 -4.59 29.77 -2.32
CA THR A 317 -3.46 30.15 -1.48
C THR A 317 -2.39 29.06 -1.54
N ILE A 318 -1.16 29.45 -1.22
CA ILE A 318 -0.03 28.53 -1.23
C ILE A 318 0.38 28.36 0.21
N ASP A 319 0.23 27.14 0.72
CA ASP A 319 0.64 26.75 2.06
C ASP A 319 1.08 25.26 2.06
N PRO A 320 1.49 24.69 3.19
CA PRO A 320 1.97 23.30 3.27
C PRO A 320 0.88 22.22 3.29
N LEU A 321 -0.40 22.59 3.34
CA LEU A 321 -1.51 21.66 3.28
C LEU A 321 -1.85 21.39 1.81
N GLU A 322 -2.28 20.17 1.54
CA GLU A 322 -2.60 19.72 0.18
C GLU A 322 -3.84 18.82 0.18
N CYS A 323 -4.52 18.76 -0.97
CA CYS A 323 -5.56 17.78 -1.25
C CYS A 323 -5.01 16.57 -1.99
N LEU A 324 -4.55 15.60 -1.22
CA LEU A 324 -3.87 14.42 -1.75
C LEU A 324 -4.81 13.37 -2.37
N ILE A 325 -6.06 13.31 -1.88
CA ILE A 325 -7.11 12.44 -2.40
C ILE A 325 -8.13 13.26 -3.19
N PRO A 326 -8.52 12.83 -4.40
CA PRO A 326 -9.71 13.36 -5.07
C PRO A 326 -10.89 13.31 -4.12
N HIS A 327 -11.38 14.48 -3.76
CA HIS A 327 -12.41 14.65 -2.75
C HIS A 327 -13.74 14.15 -3.31
N GLN A 328 -14.24 12.94 -3.00
CA GLN A 328 -15.35 12.31 -3.75
C GLN A 328 -16.66 13.12 -3.85
N GLY A 329 -16.86 14.09 -2.95
CA GLY A 329 -17.91 15.10 -2.98
C GLY A 329 -17.72 16.18 -4.06
N CYS A 330 -16.63 16.08 -4.80
CA CYS A 330 -16.09 16.89 -5.89
C CYS A 330 -15.51 15.95 -6.98
#